data_AF-A0A817FMS2-F1
#
_entry.id   AF-A0A817FMS2-F1
#
_cell.length_a   1.000
_cell.length_b   1.000
_cell.length_c   1.000
_cell.angle_alpha   90.00
_cell.angle_beta   90.00
_cell.angle_gamma   90.00
#
_symmetry.space_group_name_H-M   'P 1'
#
loop_
_entity.id
_entity.type
_entity.pdbx_description
1 polymer ?
#
loop_
_entity_poly.entity_id
_entity_poly.type
_entity_poly.pdbx_seq_one_letter_code
_entity_poly.pdbx_strand_id
1 'polypeptide(L)'
;MLVRHIHSSSWYEGYNYFTPSTNNSLEATNRVIKDEHTFRERHPLSRFFVIANDIVRRWFKSRDPNQIDPIIYSSEPTITLKKWTDAYHFAKSSKLVLQIPSSRKGAIDYYIPAGEA
;
A
#
# COMPACT_ATOMS: atom_id res chain seq x y z
N MET A 1 -10.05 4.53 -11.72
CA MET A 1 -10.44 4.70 -10.30
C MET A 1 -9.22 5.24 -9.54
N LEU A 2 -9.28 6.49 -9.08
CA LEU A 2 -8.17 7.15 -8.38
C LEU A 2 -8.16 6.69 -6.92
N VAL A 3 -7.26 5.78 -6.57
CA VAL A 3 -7.00 5.43 -5.18
C VAL A 3 -6.04 6.47 -4.62
N ARG A 4 -6.57 7.41 -3.84
CA ARG A 4 -5.75 8.22 -2.94
C ARG A 4 -5.11 7.27 -1.93
N HIS A 5 -3.79 7.11 -1.96
CA HIS A 5 -3.06 6.53 -0.84
C HIS A 5 -3.09 7.52 0.31
N ILE A 6 -4.16 7.48 1.10
CA ILE A 6 -4.21 8.13 2.40
C ILE A 6 -3.42 7.20 3.32
N HIS A 7 -2.31 7.68 3.88
CA HIS A 7 -1.60 6.99 4.94
C HIS A 7 -2.59 6.66 6.06
N SER A 8 -2.88 5.38 6.27
CA SER A 8 -3.62 4.95 7.44
C SER A 8 -2.67 5.00 8.62
N SER A 9 -3.01 5.80 9.63
CA SER A 9 -2.35 5.83 10.95
C SER A 9 -2.56 4.55 11.77
N SER A 10 -3.10 3.50 11.16
CA SER A 10 -3.42 2.22 11.78
C SER A 10 -2.80 1.09 10.98
N TRP A 11 -2.24 0.12 11.70
CA TRP A 11 -1.67 -1.12 11.16
C TRP A 11 -2.74 -2.20 10.88
N TYR A 12 -3.96 -1.99 11.38
CA TYR A 12 -5.07 -2.94 11.27
C TYR A 12 -5.70 -2.88 9.87
N GLU A 13 -5.75 -4.02 9.18
CA GLU A 13 -6.26 -4.15 7.81
C GLU A 13 -7.74 -3.69 7.70
N GLY A 14 -8.55 -4.00 8.71
CA GLY A 14 -9.95 -3.55 8.76
C GLY A 14 -10.12 -2.04 9.01
N TYR A 15 -9.05 -1.28 9.24
CA TYR A 15 -9.14 0.18 9.34
C TYR A 15 -9.43 0.84 7.99
N ASN A 16 -9.03 0.22 6.88
CA ASN A 16 -9.23 0.79 5.54
C ASN A 16 -9.85 -0.22 4.57
N TYR A 17 -11.16 -0.41 4.72
CA TYR A 17 -12.01 -1.34 3.96
C TYR A 17 -11.94 -1.25 2.43
N PHE A 18 -11.40 -0.18 1.85
CA PHE A 18 -11.46 0.09 0.40
C PHE A 18 -10.10 0.27 -0.26
N THR A 19 -9.01 0.05 0.48
CA THR A 19 -7.68 -0.10 -0.14
C THR A 19 -7.45 -1.57 -0.45
N PRO A 20 -6.97 -1.91 -1.66
CA PRO A 20 -6.55 -3.27 -1.94
C PRO A 20 -5.42 -3.63 -0.97
N SER A 21 -5.72 -4.53 -0.04
CA SER A 21 -4.72 -5.18 0.79
C SER A 21 -4.01 -6.19 -0.09
N THR A 22 -2.83 -5.82 -0.55
CA THR A 22 -1.93 -6.76 -1.20
C THR A 22 -0.87 -7.14 -0.18
N ASN A 23 -0.62 -8.44 -0.02
CA ASN A 23 0.42 -8.94 0.88
C ASN A 23 1.81 -8.45 0.47
N ASN A 24 1.95 -7.83 -0.71
CA ASN A 24 3.18 -7.29 -1.25
C ASN A 24 3.94 -6.39 -0.27
N SER A 25 3.25 -5.51 0.47
CA SER A 25 3.93 -4.63 1.44
C SER A 25 4.48 -5.40 2.64
N LEU A 26 3.72 -6.36 3.16
CA LEU A 26 4.14 -7.23 4.25
C LEU A 26 5.26 -8.18 3.81
N GLU A 27 5.16 -8.78 2.63
CA GLU A 27 6.18 -9.64 2.05
C GLU A 27 7.48 -8.89 1.76
N ALA A 28 7.38 -7.68 1.19
CA ALA A 28 8.54 -6.81 0.98
C ALA A 28 9.20 -6.45 2.31
N THR A 29 8.41 -6.08 3.32
CA THR A 29 8.92 -5.77 4.67
C THR A 29 9.61 -6.99 5.29
N ASN A 30 8.97 -8.15 5.24
CA ASN A 30 9.54 -9.40 5.72
C ASN A 30 10.84 -9.76 5.00
N ARG A 31 10.92 -9.49 3.69
CA ARG A 31 12.13 -9.70 2.91
C ARG A 31 13.27 -8.79 3.38
N VAL A 32 13.03 -7.49 3.56
CA VAL A 32 14.04 -6.54 4.07
C VAL A 32 14.56 -6.98 5.45
N ILE A 33 13.68 -7.37 6.38
CA ILE A 33 14.10 -7.86 7.70
C ILE A 33 15.00 -9.09 7.56
N LYS A 34 14.62 -10.03 6.70
CA LYS A 34 15.36 -11.27 6.46
C LYS A 34 16.71 -11.04 5.78
N ASP A 35 16.76 -10.17 4.78
CA ASP A 35 17.91 -10.02 3.88
C ASP A 35 18.93 -9.02 4.44
N GLU A 36 18.48 -7.98 5.15
CA GLU A 36 19.34 -6.86 5.58
C GLU A 36 19.63 -6.81 7.08
N HIS A 37 18.78 -7.40 7.91
CA HIS A 37 18.83 -7.20 9.36
C HIS A 37 19.09 -8.48 10.17
N THR A 38 18.39 -9.57 9.84
CA THR A 38 18.58 -10.85 10.53
C THR A 38 19.43 -11.83 9.75
N PHE A 39 19.67 -11.58 8.46
CA PHE A 39 20.34 -12.50 7.52
C PHE A 39 19.72 -13.91 7.52
N ARG A 40 18.42 -14.00 7.81
CA ARG A 40 17.66 -15.25 8.01
C ARG A 40 18.17 -16.13 9.15
N GLU A 41 19.00 -15.59 10.04
CA GLU A 41 19.47 -16.28 11.22
C GLU A 41 18.49 -16.13 12.39
N ARG A 42 18.50 -17.12 13.28
CA ARG A 42 17.76 -17.04 14.55
C ARG A 42 18.62 -16.27 15.55
N HIS A 43 18.08 -15.17 16.06
CA HIS A 43 18.76 -14.34 17.05
C HIS A 43 18.19 -14.60 18.45
N PRO A 44 19.03 -14.60 19.51
CA PRO A 44 18.56 -14.51 20.88
C PRO A 44 17.69 -13.25 21.08
N LEU A 45 16.73 -13.32 21.99
CA LEU A 45 15.74 -12.25 22.18
C LEU A 45 16.37 -10.87 22.44
N SER A 46 17.44 -10.81 23.25
CA SER A 46 18.17 -9.56 23.52
C SER A 46 18.76 -8.95 22.25
N ARG A 47 19.37 -9.77 21.39
CA ARG A 47 19.92 -9.34 20.10
C ARG A 47 18.83 -8.90 19.14
N PHE A 48 17.70 -9.63 19.13
CA PHE A 48 16.56 -9.27 18.31
C PHE A 48 16.02 -7.88 18.63
N PHE A 49 15.89 -7.50 19.90
CA PHE A 49 15.44 -6.15 20.27
C PHE A 49 16.38 -5.04 19.79
N VAL A 50 17.69 -5.28 19.82
CA VAL A 50 18.68 -4.33 19.27
C VAL A 50 18.48 -4.16 17.76
N ILE A 51 18.30 -5.27 17.05
CA ILE A 51 18.05 -5.27 15.60
C ILE A 51 16.74 -4.55 15.28
N ALA A 52 15.65 -4.87 15.99
CA ALA A 52 14.34 -4.26 15.79
C ALA A 52 14.37 -2.73 16.00
N ASN A 53 15.05 -2.26 17.05
CA ASN A 53 15.23 -0.84 17.27
C ASN A 53 16.02 -0.17 16.15
N ASP A 54 17.07 -0.81 15.63
CA ASP A 54 17.85 -0.26 14.53
C ASP A 54 17.04 -0.17 13.22
N ILE A 55 16.21 -1.18 12.92
CA ILE A 55 15.27 -1.17 11.79
C ILE A 55 14.37 0.07 11.88
N VAL A 56 13.66 0.23 12.99
CA VAL A 56 12.72 1.33 13.21
C VAL A 56 13.45 2.68 13.11
N ARG A 57 14.64 2.78 13.72
CA ARG A 57 15.46 4.00 13.69
C ARG A 57 15.88 4.38 12.27
N ARG A 58 16.36 3.43 11.46
CA ARG A 58 16.75 3.69 10.06
C ARG A 58 15.56 4.13 9.23
N TRP A 59 14.46 3.39 9.33
CA TRP A 59 13.20 3.70 8.65
C TRP A 59 12.64 5.07 9.04
N PHE A 60 12.77 5.48 10.30
CA PHE A 60 12.39 6.82 10.73
C PHE A 60 13.30 7.88 10.10
N LYS A 61 14.63 7.72 10.21
CA LYS A 61 15.61 8.68 9.69
C LYS A 61 15.53 8.85 8.18
N SER A 62 15.33 7.78 7.42
CA SER A 62 15.23 7.87 5.95
C SER A 62 14.02 8.66 5.45
N ARG A 63 13.07 8.98 6.33
CA ARG A 63 11.87 9.77 6.02
C ARG A 63 11.91 11.18 6.60
N ASP A 64 12.99 11.55 7.29
CA ASP A 64 13.16 12.90 7.82
C ASP A 64 13.45 13.87 6.66
N PRO A 65 12.60 14.89 6.43
CA PRO A 65 12.74 15.83 5.32
C PRO A 65 14.01 16.67 5.38
N ASN A 66 14.71 16.70 6.53
CA ASN A 66 15.98 17.42 6.68
C ASN A 66 17.21 16.60 6.29
N GLN A 67 17.05 15.34 5.86
CA GLN A 67 18.16 14.53 5.34
C GLN A 67 18.54 14.95 3.91
N ILE A 68 19.76 14.58 3.49
CA ILE A 68 20.28 14.88 2.14
C ILE A 68 19.45 14.18 1.05
N ASP A 69 18.97 12.95 1.33
CA ASP A 69 18.19 12.14 0.39
C ASP A 69 16.98 11.49 1.10
N PRO A 70 15.92 12.27 1.37
CA PRO A 70 14.75 11.76 2.07
C PRO A 70 13.87 10.93 1.13
N ILE A 71 13.34 9.82 1.64
CA ILE A 71 12.31 9.05 0.95
C ILE A 71 11.00 9.85 0.99
N ILE A 72 10.64 10.47 -0.14
CA ILE A 72 9.40 11.24 -0.30
C ILE A 72 8.31 10.34 -0.91
N TYR A 73 7.13 10.35 -0.32
CA TYR A 73 5.96 9.71 -0.90
C TYR A 73 5.35 10.59 -1.98
N SER A 74 5.06 10.01 -3.14
CA SER A 74 4.31 10.70 -4.19
C SER A 74 2.90 10.97 -3.71
N SER A 75 2.55 12.23 -3.52
CA SER A 75 1.18 12.67 -3.20
C SER A 75 0.24 12.56 -4.39
N GLU A 76 0.81 12.57 -5.60
CA GLU A 76 0.06 12.48 -6.85
C GLU A 76 0.24 11.11 -7.50
N PRO A 77 -0.84 10.52 -8.03
CA PRO A 77 -0.74 9.26 -8.73
C PRO A 77 -0.09 9.46 -10.10
N THR A 78 0.98 8.72 -10.38
CA THR A 78 1.53 8.66 -11.73
C THR A 78 0.60 7.88 -12.65
N ILE A 79 0.04 8.57 -13.66
CA ILE A 79 -0.82 7.97 -14.68
C ILE A 79 0.04 7.63 -15.90
N THR A 80 0.29 6.35 -16.14
CA THR A 80 1.09 5.88 -17.27
C THR A 80 0.23 5.68 -18.50
N LEU A 81 0.84 5.65 -19.70
CA LEU A 81 0.15 5.31 -20.94
C LEU A 81 -0.58 3.97 -20.83
N LYS A 82 0.06 2.96 -20.21
CA LYS A 82 -0.58 1.67 -19.95
C LYS A 82 -1.88 1.81 -19.16
N LYS A 83 -1.88 2.60 -18.07
CA LYS A 83 -3.10 2.85 -17.27
C LYS A 83 -4.19 3.55 -18.11
N TRP A 84 -3.82 4.46 -18.99
CA TRP A 84 -4.75 5.09 -19.94
C TRP A 84 -5.34 4.08 -20.93
N THR A 85 -4.50 3.23 -21.52
CA THR A 85 -4.92 2.17 -22.45
C THR A 85 -5.86 1.18 -21.76
N ASP A 86 -5.52 0.74 -20.54
CA ASP A 86 -6.35 -0.17 -19.74
C ASP A 86 -7.70 0.49 -19.41
N ALA A 87 -7.69 1.77 -19.03
CA ALA A 87 -8.91 2.53 -18.75
C ALA A 87 -9.79 2.71 -20.00
N TYR A 88 -9.18 2.92 -21.17
CA TYR A 88 -9.90 3.02 -22.44
C TYR A 88 -10.55 1.69 -22.82
N HIS A 89 -9.83 0.57 -22.72
CA HIS A 89 -10.40 -0.76 -22.96
C HIS A 89 -11.52 -1.08 -21.97
N PHE A 90 -11.36 -0.69 -20.70
CA PHE A 90 -12.41 -0.82 -19.71
C PHE A 90 -13.65 0.01 -20.06
N ALA A 91 -13.49 1.27 -20.45
CA ALA A 91 -14.60 2.15 -20.84
C ALA A 91 -15.34 1.65 -22.08
N LYS A 92 -14.62 0.98 -23.01
CA LYS A 92 -15.21 0.33 -24.18
C LYS A 92 -15.87 -1.01 -23.88
N SER A 93 -15.58 -1.61 -22.72
CA SER A 93 -16.18 -2.89 -22.33
C SER A 93 -17.65 -2.71 -21.93
N SER A 94 -18.49 -3.69 -22.23
CA SER A 94 -19.91 -3.71 -21.84
C SER A 94 -20.13 -4.15 -20.38
N LYS A 95 -19.11 -3.96 -19.51
CA LYS A 95 -19.19 -4.37 -18.11
C LYS A 95 -20.17 -3.46 -17.37
N LEU A 96 -21.11 -4.08 -16.65
CA LEU A 96 -22.00 -3.34 -15.75
C LEU A 96 -21.18 -2.77 -14.60
N VAL A 97 -21.31 -1.47 -14.34
CA VAL A 97 -20.73 -0.81 -13.17
C VAL A 97 -21.89 -0.33 -12.31
N LEU A 98 -22.05 -0.92 -11.13
CA LEU A 98 -23.07 -0.55 -10.16
C LEU A 98 -22.56 0.62 -9.33
N GLN A 99 -23.35 1.69 -9.24
CA GLN A 99 -23.08 2.84 -8.41
C GLN A 99 -23.95 2.75 -7.15
N ILE A 100 -23.33 2.67 -5.98
CA ILE A 100 -24.04 2.50 -4.71
C ILE A 100 -23.67 3.66 -3.77
N PRO A 101 -24.63 4.27 -3.07
CA PRO A 101 -24.33 5.25 -2.03
C PRO A 101 -23.39 4.62 -1.01
N SER A 102 -22.24 5.26 -0.77
CA SER A 102 -21.31 4.76 0.23
C SER A 102 -21.86 5.04 1.62
N SER A 103 -21.56 4.15 2.58
CA SER A 103 -21.77 4.41 4.01
C SER A 103 -20.97 5.62 4.49
N ARG A 104 -19.93 6.03 3.75
CA ARG A 104 -19.15 7.24 4.01
C ARG A 104 -19.87 8.47 3.45
N LYS A 105 -20.11 9.46 4.31
CA LYS A 105 -20.80 10.72 3.94
C LYS A 105 -20.09 11.39 2.74
N GLY A 106 -20.81 11.56 1.64
CA GLY A 106 -20.32 12.22 0.42
C GLY A 106 -19.46 11.34 -0.50
N ALA A 107 -19.38 10.03 -0.25
CA ALA A 107 -18.70 9.10 -1.14
C ALA A 107 -19.69 8.21 -1.91
N ILE A 108 -19.21 7.69 -3.03
CA ILE A 108 -19.94 6.79 -3.92
C ILE A 108 -19.05 5.58 -4.16
N ASP A 109 -19.59 4.39 -3.92
CA ASP A 109 -18.89 3.13 -4.17
C ASP A 109 -19.30 2.59 -5.53
N TYR A 110 -18.32 2.12 -6.31
CA TYR A 110 -18.53 1.51 -7.62
C TYR A 110 -18.18 0.03 -7.56
N TYR A 111 -19.12 -0.82 -7.93
CA TYR A 111 -18.95 -2.27 -7.96
C TYR A 111 -19.00 -2.80 -9.39
N ILE A 112 -18.07 -3.69 -9.71
CA ILE A 112 -18.10 -4.46 -10.96
C ILE A 112 -18.46 -5.89 -10.53
N PRO A 113 -19.66 -6.40 -10.87
CA PRO A 113 -20.01 -7.78 -10.55
C PRO A 113 -19.03 -8.71 -11.28
N ALA A 114 -18.57 -9.76 -10.59
CA ALA A 114 -17.98 -10.90 -11.28
C ALA A 114 -19.08 -11.44 -12.21
N GLY A 115 -18.81 -11.55 -13.52
CA GLY A 115 -19.77 -12.13 -14.46
C GLY A 115 -20.19 -13.54 -14.02
N GLU A 116 -21.30 -14.05 -14.57
CA GLU A 116 -21.65 -15.46 -14.37
C GLU A 116 -20.47 -16.36 -14.78
N ALA A 117 -20.17 -17.35 -13.92
CA ALA A 117 -19.05 -18.27 -14.06
C ALA A 117 -19.20 -19.22 -15.25
#